data_AF-M4IUV7-F1
#
_entry.id   AF-M4IUV7-F1
#
_cell.length_a   1.000
_cell.length_b   1.000
_cell.length_c   1.000
_cell.angle_alpha   90.00
_cell.angle_beta   90.00
_cell.angle_gamma   90.00
#
_symmetry.space_group_name_H-M   'P 1'
#
loop_
_entity.id
_entity.type
_entity.pdbx_description
1 polymer ?
#
loop_
_entity_poly.entity_id
_entity_poly.type
_entity_poly.pdbx_seq_one_letter_code
_entity_poly.pdbx_strand_id
1 'polypeptide(L)'
;MTNVINNKLAILKKIANQDDCFSINQQIELVKKISTNQLEAYELMEFLIERRIKTHTELSCIDGIIFKNLYDSKIVNLKDKINTYFKEGVVKLESSKNINYYPLYKSLISNNFKEANFLTQIYLQELAGLKKNNKRQWLYFTDIIKLPSKDLKTIDALWRIYSEGKFGFSIQRNIWLYNDQNWDKLWNLIGWKINDIAIRYPNEFIWDHTAPKGHLPLFNQLRGVQVIATLFKHPAWQNTRSQK
;
A
#
# COMPACT_ATOMS: atom_id res chain seq x y z
N MET A 1 -5.46 -15.95 31.65
CA MET A 1 -5.31 -15.76 30.18
C MET A 1 -5.83 -14.41 29.71
N THR A 2 -7.05 -14.01 30.09
CA THR A 2 -7.68 -12.73 29.71
C THR A 2 -6.82 -11.49 29.98
N ASN A 3 -6.11 -11.45 31.11
CA ASN A 3 -5.29 -10.29 31.50
C ASN A 3 -4.05 -10.07 30.60
N VAL A 4 -3.48 -11.16 30.04
CA VAL A 4 -2.29 -11.07 29.15
C VAL A 4 -2.68 -10.58 27.76
N ILE A 5 -3.82 -11.05 27.25
CA ILE A 5 -4.36 -10.61 25.96
C ILE A 5 -4.74 -9.12 26.02
N ASN A 6 -5.45 -8.71 27.08
CA ASN A 6 -5.83 -7.32 27.29
C ASN A 6 -4.62 -6.38 27.31
N ASN A 7 -3.51 -6.81 27.94
CA ASN A 7 -2.26 -6.03 27.93
C ASN A 7 -1.65 -5.92 26.54
N LYS A 8 -1.56 -7.02 25.76
CA LYS A 8 -1.04 -6.98 24.38
C LYS A 8 -1.90 -6.11 23.47
N LEU A 9 -3.22 -6.22 23.58
CA LEU A 9 -4.16 -5.42 22.79
C LEU A 9 -4.12 -3.94 23.18
N ALA A 10 -3.92 -3.62 24.47
CA ALA A 10 -3.70 -2.25 24.92
C ALA A 10 -2.41 -1.65 24.34
N ILE A 11 -1.31 -2.42 24.26
CA ILE A 11 -0.08 -1.98 23.59
C ILE A 11 -0.34 -1.76 22.10
N LEU A 12 -1.02 -2.70 21.44
CA LEU A 12 -1.37 -2.58 20.02
C LEU A 12 -2.18 -1.31 19.72
N LYS A 13 -3.16 -1.00 20.57
CA LYS A 13 -3.97 0.23 20.51
C LYS A 13 -3.13 1.50 20.61
N LYS A 14 -2.09 1.52 21.45
CA LYS A 14 -1.19 2.68 21.60
C LYS A 14 -0.34 2.93 20.36
N ILE A 15 0.16 1.87 19.72
CA ILE A 15 1.04 1.98 18.55
C ILE A 15 0.30 1.96 17.22
N ALA A 16 -1.04 1.81 17.22
CA ALA A 16 -1.85 1.59 16.03
C ALA A 16 -1.74 2.67 14.95
N ASN A 17 -1.46 3.91 15.34
CA ASN A 17 -1.36 5.04 14.41
C ASN A 17 0.11 5.44 14.11
N GLN A 18 1.08 4.61 14.51
CA GLN A 18 2.49 4.82 14.23
C GLN A 18 2.88 4.03 12.97
N ASP A 19 3.48 4.72 11.99
CA ASP A 19 3.79 4.18 10.66
C ASP A 19 5.32 4.07 10.39
N ASP A 20 6.16 4.19 11.43
CA ASP A 20 7.59 3.96 11.29
C ASP A 20 7.93 2.46 11.28
N CYS A 21 9.11 2.11 10.74
CA CYS A 21 9.53 0.73 10.54
C CYS A 21 9.56 -0.09 11.85
N PHE A 22 9.98 0.53 12.96
CA PHE A 22 10.07 -0.14 14.24
C PHE A 22 8.68 -0.44 14.80
N SER A 23 7.79 0.54 14.79
CA SER A 23 6.40 0.37 15.24
C SER A 23 5.64 -0.64 14.38
N ILE A 24 5.85 -0.65 13.05
CA ILE A 24 5.24 -1.64 12.15
C ILE A 24 5.71 -3.06 12.48
N ASN A 25 7.01 -3.27 12.72
CA ASN A 25 7.51 -4.58 13.12
C ASN A 25 6.91 -5.04 14.47
N GLN A 26 6.80 -4.13 15.43
CA GLN A 26 6.13 -4.40 16.71
C GLN A 26 4.64 -4.76 16.53
N GLN A 27 3.93 -4.03 15.67
CA GLN A 27 2.54 -4.32 15.30
C GLN A 27 2.41 -5.74 14.73
N ILE A 28 3.26 -6.11 13.76
CA ILE A 28 3.25 -7.45 13.14
C ILE A 28 3.49 -8.54 14.18
N GLU A 29 4.49 -8.36 15.05
CA GLU A 29 4.77 -9.33 16.10
C GLU A 29 3.61 -9.47 17.10
N LEU A 30 3.03 -8.35 17.54
CA LEU A 30 1.92 -8.34 18.49
C LEU A 30 0.69 -9.01 17.89
N VAL A 31 0.34 -8.70 16.64
CA VAL A 31 -0.78 -9.35 15.94
C VAL A 31 -0.59 -10.86 15.89
N LYS A 32 0.59 -11.35 15.50
CA LYS A 32 0.90 -12.79 15.50
C LYS A 32 0.82 -13.42 16.90
N LYS A 33 1.28 -12.69 17.93
CA LYS A 33 1.26 -13.12 19.34
C LYS A 33 -0.15 -13.08 19.97
N ILE A 34 -1.11 -12.38 19.35
CA ILE A 34 -2.51 -12.36 19.77
C ILE A 34 -3.31 -13.35 18.92
N SER A 35 -2.97 -13.65 17.67
CA SER A 35 -3.77 -14.56 16.84
C SER A 35 -3.52 -16.06 17.12
N THR A 36 -3.19 -16.46 18.36
CA THR A 36 -2.71 -17.83 18.63
C THR A 36 -3.83 -18.86 18.78
N ASN A 37 -5.00 -18.41 19.22
CA ASN A 37 -6.19 -19.22 19.35
C ASN A 37 -7.44 -18.49 18.85
N GLN A 38 -8.54 -19.23 18.80
CA GLN A 38 -9.79 -18.73 18.25
C GLN A 38 -10.30 -17.47 18.98
N LEU A 39 -10.36 -17.48 20.31
CA LEU A 39 -10.92 -16.36 21.08
C LEU A 39 -10.11 -15.07 20.86
N GLU A 40 -8.79 -15.16 20.89
CA GLU A 40 -7.94 -14.00 20.68
C GLU A 40 -8.02 -13.45 19.25
N ALA A 41 -8.22 -14.33 18.24
CA ALA A 41 -8.42 -13.89 16.87
C ALA A 41 -9.76 -13.12 16.69
N TYR A 42 -10.81 -13.48 17.45
CA TYR A 42 -12.06 -12.71 17.49
C TYR A 42 -11.87 -11.33 18.12
N GLU A 43 -11.06 -11.21 19.17
CA GLU A 43 -10.73 -9.90 19.78
C GLU A 43 -10.01 -8.98 18.79
N LEU A 44 -9.06 -9.51 18.00
CA LEU A 44 -8.42 -8.75 16.92
C LEU A 44 -9.40 -8.32 15.84
N MET A 45 -10.35 -9.20 15.49
CA MET A 45 -11.39 -8.89 14.52
C MET A 45 -12.30 -7.76 15.03
N GLU A 46 -12.75 -7.82 16.28
CA GLU A 46 -13.56 -6.75 16.88
C GLU A 46 -12.80 -5.43 16.93
N PHE A 47 -11.50 -5.47 17.26
CA PHE A 47 -10.65 -4.27 17.21
C PHE A 47 -10.57 -3.67 15.80
N LEU A 48 -10.44 -4.51 14.76
CA LEU A 48 -10.44 -4.03 13.37
C LEU A 48 -11.80 -3.45 12.97
N ILE A 49 -12.91 -4.09 13.35
CA ILE A 49 -14.27 -3.60 13.13
C ILE A 49 -14.48 -2.26 13.83
N GLU A 50 -14.03 -2.12 15.08
CA GLU A 50 -14.10 -0.88 15.85
C GLU A 50 -13.40 0.26 15.11
N ARG A 51 -12.17 0.03 14.62
CA ARG A 51 -11.37 1.03 13.89
C ARG A 51 -11.97 1.44 12.54
N ARG A 52 -12.41 0.47 11.75
CA ARG A 52 -12.79 0.70 10.34
C ARG A 52 -14.26 1.03 10.15
N ILE A 53 -15.13 0.51 11.02
CA ILE A 53 -16.59 0.63 10.87
C ILE A 53 -17.19 1.55 11.94
N LYS A 54 -16.80 1.40 13.22
CA LYS A 54 -17.47 2.12 14.33
C LYS A 54 -16.91 3.52 14.58
N THR A 55 -15.58 3.67 14.59
CA THR A 55 -14.90 4.91 15.03
C THR A 55 -14.33 5.76 13.89
N HIS A 56 -14.35 5.24 12.66
CA HIS A 56 -13.81 5.90 11.45
C HIS A 56 -12.39 6.45 11.62
N THR A 57 -11.54 5.74 12.37
CA THR A 57 -10.12 6.10 12.50
C THR A 57 -9.42 6.16 11.14
N GLU A 58 -8.39 7.00 11.03
CA GLU A 58 -7.57 7.10 9.83
C GLU A 58 -6.98 5.73 9.47
N LEU A 59 -6.93 5.44 8.16
CA LEU A 59 -6.39 4.20 7.63
C LEU A 59 -4.89 4.11 7.90
N SER A 60 -4.46 2.98 8.44
CA SER A 60 -3.12 2.76 8.98
C SER A 60 -2.62 1.36 8.67
N CYS A 61 -1.30 1.15 8.71
CA CYS A 61 -0.71 -0.14 8.36
C CYS A 61 -1.24 -1.31 9.21
N ILE A 62 -1.54 -1.05 10.50
CA ILE A 62 -2.10 -2.06 11.40
C ILE A 62 -3.42 -2.66 10.90
N ASP A 63 -4.24 -1.88 10.20
CA ASP A 63 -5.52 -2.35 9.68
C ASP A 63 -5.30 -3.46 8.63
N GLY A 64 -4.31 -3.26 7.76
CA GLY A 64 -3.88 -4.25 6.77
C GLY A 64 -3.21 -5.46 7.41
N ILE A 65 -2.36 -5.24 8.41
CA ILE A 65 -1.64 -6.30 9.15
C ILE A 65 -2.64 -7.24 9.84
N ILE A 66 -3.61 -6.68 10.59
CA ILE A 66 -4.65 -7.47 11.26
C ILE A 66 -5.48 -8.21 10.22
N PHE A 67 -5.99 -7.49 9.20
CA PHE A 67 -6.84 -8.11 8.19
C PHE A 67 -6.14 -9.28 7.49
N LYS A 68 -4.89 -9.11 7.06
CA LYS A 68 -4.10 -10.15 6.39
C LYS A 68 -3.86 -11.35 7.30
N ASN A 69 -3.49 -11.12 8.56
CA ASN A 69 -3.31 -12.19 9.53
C ASN A 69 -4.60 -13.02 9.74
N LEU A 70 -5.75 -12.34 9.86
CA LEU A 70 -7.05 -13.01 9.99
C LEU A 70 -7.47 -13.72 8.70
N TYR A 71 -7.19 -13.11 7.54
CA TYR A 71 -7.53 -13.64 6.21
C TYR A 71 -6.73 -14.92 5.87
N ASP A 72 -5.45 -14.97 6.25
CA ASP A 72 -4.56 -16.12 6.07
C ASP A 72 -4.68 -17.16 7.20
N SER A 73 -5.49 -16.89 8.22
CA SER A 73 -5.67 -17.77 9.38
C SER A 73 -6.30 -19.11 8.98
N LYS A 74 -5.82 -20.19 9.62
CA LYS A 74 -6.36 -21.55 9.48
C LYS A 74 -7.54 -21.83 10.43
N ILE A 75 -7.95 -20.84 11.24
CA ILE A 75 -9.06 -20.98 12.19
C ILE A 75 -10.38 -21.07 11.41
N VAL A 76 -11.14 -22.14 11.65
CA VAL A 76 -12.40 -22.42 10.96
C VAL A 76 -13.39 -21.27 11.12
N ASN A 77 -14.09 -20.93 10.04
CA ASN A 77 -15.09 -19.85 9.95
C ASN A 77 -14.58 -18.41 10.15
N LEU A 78 -13.33 -18.19 10.60
CA LEU A 78 -12.80 -16.84 10.83
C LEU A 78 -12.65 -16.07 9.52
N LYS A 79 -12.11 -16.74 8.49
CA LYS A 79 -11.98 -16.18 7.15
C LYS A 79 -13.33 -15.79 6.54
N ASP A 80 -14.34 -16.63 6.70
CA ASP A 80 -15.68 -16.33 6.17
C ASP A 80 -16.30 -15.14 6.90
N LYS A 81 -16.18 -15.10 8.24
CA LYS A 81 -16.65 -13.98 9.06
C LYS A 81 -15.94 -12.67 8.73
N ILE A 82 -14.60 -12.65 8.60
CA ILE A 82 -13.92 -11.38 8.26
C ILE A 82 -14.32 -10.89 6.87
N ASN A 83 -14.57 -11.80 5.92
CA ASN A 83 -15.03 -11.46 4.58
C ASN A 83 -16.49 -10.95 4.55
N THR A 84 -17.33 -11.24 5.55
CA THR A 84 -18.66 -10.61 5.63
C THR A 84 -18.58 -9.12 5.96
N TYR A 85 -17.58 -8.70 6.74
CA TYR A 85 -17.34 -7.30 7.07
C TYR A 85 -16.48 -6.57 6.02
N PHE A 86 -15.48 -7.25 5.47
CA PHE A 86 -14.43 -6.65 4.64
C PHE A 86 -14.25 -7.40 3.31
N LYS A 87 -15.34 -7.58 2.55
CA LYS A 87 -15.34 -8.29 1.26
C LYS A 87 -14.27 -7.80 0.28
N GLU A 88 -14.05 -6.49 0.24
CA GLU A 88 -13.08 -5.82 -0.63
C GLU A 88 -11.83 -5.36 0.14
N GLY A 89 -11.61 -5.92 1.33
CA GLY A 89 -10.54 -5.53 2.23
C GLY A 89 -10.88 -4.31 3.09
N VAL A 90 -9.85 -3.74 3.72
CA VAL A 90 -9.98 -2.61 4.67
C VAL A 90 -9.83 -1.24 4.00
N VAL A 91 -9.37 -1.23 2.74
CA VAL A 91 -9.19 -0.04 1.92
C VAL A 91 -10.44 0.16 1.07
N LYS A 92 -11.04 1.35 1.12
CA LYS A 92 -12.18 1.69 0.29
C LYS A 92 -11.73 1.86 -1.17
N LEU A 93 -12.33 1.11 -2.09
CA LEU A 93 -11.97 1.09 -3.51
C LEU A 93 -12.65 2.23 -4.28
N GLU A 94 -12.22 3.47 -4.05
CA GLU A 94 -12.83 4.64 -4.67
C GLU A 94 -12.23 4.98 -6.04
N SER A 95 -13.06 5.36 -7.01
CA SER A 95 -12.63 5.83 -8.33
C SER A 95 -13.49 7.00 -8.80
N SER A 96 -12.89 7.97 -9.47
CA SER A 96 -13.60 9.03 -10.19
C SER A 96 -13.91 8.66 -11.64
N LYS A 97 -13.38 7.54 -12.14
CA LYS A 97 -13.57 7.04 -13.52
C LYS A 97 -14.17 5.62 -13.57
N ASN A 98 -14.78 5.17 -12.47
CA ASN A 98 -15.37 3.84 -12.34
C ASN A 98 -14.39 2.68 -12.62
N ILE A 99 -13.10 2.87 -12.29
CA ILE A 99 -12.11 1.80 -12.36
C ILE A 99 -12.39 0.78 -11.27
N ASN A 100 -12.41 -0.50 -11.65
CA ASN A 100 -12.50 -1.59 -10.70
C ASN A 100 -11.12 -1.95 -10.15
N TYR A 101 -10.83 -1.55 -8.92
CA TYR A 101 -9.57 -1.84 -8.23
C TYR A 101 -9.52 -3.19 -7.49
N TYR A 102 -10.61 -3.96 -7.51
CA TYR A 102 -10.66 -5.27 -6.84
C TYR A 102 -9.54 -6.23 -7.30
N PRO A 103 -9.18 -6.33 -8.59
CA PRO A 103 -8.05 -7.17 -9.02
C PRO A 103 -6.71 -6.75 -8.40
N LEU A 104 -6.44 -5.43 -8.29
CA LEU A 104 -5.22 -4.94 -7.64
C LEU A 104 -5.21 -5.27 -6.14
N TYR A 105 -6.34 -5.07 -5.45
CA TYR A 105 -6.49 -5.53 -4.07
C TYR A 105 -6.16 -7.02 -3.93
N LYS A 106 -6.77 -7.88 -4.76
CA LYS A 106 -6.55 -9.34 -4.71
C LYS A 106 -5.10 -9.73 -4.95
N SER A 107 -4.42 -9.10 -5.91
CA SER A 107 -3.00 -9.35 -6.17
C SER A 107 -2.14 -8.93 -4.98
N LEU A 108 -2.43 -7.79 -4.35
CA LEU A 108 -1.67 -7.29 -3.21
C LEU A 108 -1.86 -8.11 -1.93
N ILE A 109 -3.10 -8.46 -1.55
CA ILE A 109 -3.37 -9.27 -0.35
C ILE A 109 -2.71 -10.66 -0.46
N SER A 110 -2.62 -11.21 -1.67
CA SER A 110 -1.95 -12.49 -1.95
C SER A 110 -0.43 -12.36 -2.19
N ASN A 111 0.18 -11.20 -1.93
CA ASN A 111 1.60 -10.91 -2.18
C ASN A 111 2.07 -11.13 -3.62
N ASN A 112 1.17 -11.14 -4.61
CA ASN A 112 1.52 -11.21 -6.03
C ASN A 112 1.88 -9.81 -6.54
N PHE A 113 3.01 -9.29 -6.07
CA PHE A 113 3.43 -7.91 -6.33
C PHE A 113 3.77 -7.64 -7.80
N LYS A 114 4.20 -8.66 -8.54
CA LYS A 114 4.46 -8.56 -9.98
C LYS A 114 3.17 -8.28 -10.76
N GLU A 115 2.11 -9.03 -10.48
CA GLU A 115 0.79 -8.79 -11.07
C GLU A 115 0.21 -7.46 -10.60
N ALA A 116 0.31 -7.14 -9.31
CA ALA A 116 -0.14 -5.86 -8.77
C ALA A 116 0.54 -4.67 -9.48
N ASN A 117 1.84 -4.77 -9.76
CA ASN A 117 2.58 -3.76 -10.50
C ASN A 117 2.08 -3.64 -11.94
N PHE A 118 1.85 -4.77 -12.63
CA PHE A 118 1.29 -4.77 -13.97
C PHE A 118 -0.08 -4.08 -14.02
N LEU A 119 -1.01 -4.48 -13.13
CA LEU A 119 -2.34 -3.87 -13.00
C LEU A 119 -2.26 -2.37 -12.71
N THR A 120 -1.33 -1.95 -11.84
CA THR A 120 -1.09 -0.54 -11.53
C THR A 120 -0.74 0.24 -12.80
N GLN A 121 0.16 -0.27 -13.66
CA GLN A 121 0.50 0.40 -14.92
C GLN A 121 -0.72 0.52 -15.85
N ILE A 122 -1.50 -0.55 -15.98
CA ILE A 122 -2.72 -0.57 -16.81
C ILE A 122 -3.73 0.47 -16.31
N TYR A 123 -3.97 0.55 -15.00
CA TYR A 123 -4.90 1.53 -14.45
C TYR A 123 -4.42 2.97 -14.63
N LEU A 124 -3.13 3.26 -14.46
CA LEU A 124 -2.61 4.61 -14.71
C LEU A 124 -2.78 5.01 -16.19
N GLN A 125 -2.60 4.07 -17.12
CA GLN A 125 -2.88 4.29 -18.55
C GLN A 125 -4.36 4.53 -18.83
N GLU A 126 -5.24 3.72 -18.25
CA GLU A 126 -6.69 3.84 -18.42
C GLU A 126 -7.21 5.18 -17.84
N LEU A 127 -6.73 5.56 -16.66
CA LEU A 127 -7.02 6.85 -16.05
C LEU A 127 -6.53 8.04 -16.88
N ALA A 128 -5.42 7.88 -17.61
CA ALA A 128 -4.93 8.87 -18.57
C ALA A 128 -5.75 8.91 -19.88
N GLY A 129 -6.72 8.01 -20.05
CA GLY A 129 -7.53 7.90 -21.27
C GLY A 129 -6.83 7.15 -22.41
N LEU A 130 -5.76 6.41 -22.11
CA LEU A 130 -5.13 5.54 -23.10
C LEU A 130 -5.98 4.29 -23.27
N LYS A 131 -6.45 4.05 -24.50
CA LYS A 131 -7.19 2.83 -24.85
C LYS A 131 -6.23 1.65 -24.96
N LYS A 132 -6.69 0.43 -24.66
CA LYS A 132 -5.91 -0.81 -24.81
C LYS A 132 -5.26 -0.97 -26.20
N ASN A 133 -5.92 -0.46 -27.25
CA ASN A 133 -5.44 -0.53 -28.64
C ASN A 133 -4.57 0.66 -29.07
N ASN A 134 -4.20 1.56 -28.16
CA ASN A 134 -3.27 2.64 -28.49
C ASN A 134 -1.88 2.05 -28.78
N LYS A 135 -1.25 2.55 -29.85
CA LYS A 135 0.17 2.26 -30.15
C LYS A 135 1.11 2.71 -29.02
N ARG A 136 0.68 3.67 -28.20
CA ARG A 136 1.42 4.20 -27.05
C ARG A 136 1.00 3.50 -25.76
N GLN A 137 1.97 2.85 -25.11
CA GLN A 137 1.81 2.13 -23.84
C GLN A 137 2.62 2.79 -22.70
N TRP A 138 2.83 4.11 -22.79
CA TRP A 138 3.53 4.90 -21.77
C TRP A 138 2.85 6.26 -21.55
N LEU A 139 3.09 6.83 -20.38
CA LEU A 139 2.51 8.10 -19.93
C LEU A 139 3.49 9.24 -20.18
N TYR A 140 2.97 10.37 -20.66
CA TYR A 140 3.66 11.65 -20.60
C TYR A 140 3.36 12.36 -19.29
N PHE A 141 4.18 13.35 -18.94
CA PHE A 141 3.94 14.16 -17.74
C PHE A 141 2.57 14.87 -17.79
N THR A 142 2.11 15.27 -18.98
CA THR A 142 0.77 15.85 -19.19
C THR A 142 -0.37 14.88 -18.92
N ASP A 143 -0.12 13.58 -19.06
CA ASP A 143 -1.10 12.54 -18.71
C ASP A 143 -1.21 12.43 -17.18
N ILE A 144 -0.08 12.51 -16.48
CA ILE A 144 -0.01 12.45 -15.02
C ILE A 144 -0.80 13.60 -14.36
N ILE A 145 -0.69 14.81 -14.91
CA ILE A 145 -1.43 15.99 -14.41
C ILE A 145 -2.96 15.77 -14.44
N LYS A 146 -3.45 14.93 -15.37
CA LYS A 146 -4.88 14.66 -15.56
C LYS A 146 -5.39 13.48 -14.72
N LEU A 147 -4.52 12.77 -14.01
CA LEU A 147 -4.93 11.63 -13.20
C LEU A 147 -5.78 12.12 -12.03
N PRO A 148 -6.97 11.53 -11.79
CA PRO A 148 -7.78 11.97 -10.66
C PRO A 148 -7.10 11.66 -9.34
N SER A 149 -7.08 12.64 -8.42
CA SER A 149 -6.47 12.47 -7.10
C SER A 149 -7.10 11.33 -6.28
N LYS A 150 -8.40 11.08 -6.45
CA LYS A 150 -9.12 9.99 -5.77
C LYS A 150 -8.52 8.63 -6.15
N ASP A 151 -8.37 8.38 -7.44
CA ASP A 151 -7.82 7.14 -7.98
C ASP A 151 -6.35 6.92 -7.58
N LEU A 152 -5.51 7.96 -7.64
CA LEU A 152 -4.12 7.88 -7.17
C LEU A 152 -4.03 7.54 -5.66
N LYS A 153 -4.90 8.15 -4.84
CA LYS A 153 -4.98 7.84 -3.40
C LYS A 153 -5.42 6.40 -3.16
N THR A 154 -6.40 5.89 -3.91
CA THR A 154 -6.83 4.49 -3.80
C THR A 154 -5.71 3.52 -4.12
N ILE A 155 -5.02 3.72 -5.25
CA ILE A 155 -3.88 2.88 -5.67
C ILE A 155 -2.78 2.93 -4.61
N ASP A 156 -2.40 4.12 -4.14
CA ASP A 156 -1.34 4.29 -3.14
C ASP A 156 -1.71 3.65 -1.79
N ALA A 157 -2.95 3.83 -1.33
CA ALA A 157 -3.44 3.22 -0.10
C ALA A 157 -3.40 1.69 -0.19
N LEU A 158 -3.83 1.10 -1.31
CA LEU A 158 -3.73 -0.35 -1.53
C LEU A 158 -2.29 -0.83 -1.40
N TRP A 159 -1.35 -0.19 -2.10
CA TRP A 159 0.06 -0.54 -2.03
C TRP A 159 0.60 -0.44 -0.60
N ARG A 160 0.36 0.67 0.09
CA ARG A 160 0.86 0.89 1.45
C ARG A 160 0.32 -0.15 2.44
N ILE A 161 -0.99 -0.36 2.44
CA ILE A 161 -1.65 -1.19 3.45
C ILE A 161 -1.29 -2.66 3.30
N TYR A 162 -1.24 -3.18 2.07
CA TYR A 162 -0.96 -4.59 1.83
C TYR A 162 0.53 -4.92 1.67
N SER A 163 1.40 -3.91 1.69
CA SER A 163 2.86 -4.06 1.78
C SER A 163 3.43 -3.74 3.15
N GLU A 164 2.60 -3.62 4.19
CA GLU A 164 3.06 -3.31 5.55
C GLU A 164 3.83 -1.98 5.60
N GLY A 165 3.33 -0.96 4.89
CA GLY A 165 3.91 0.39 4.82
C GLY A 165 5.17 0.51 3.96
N LYS A 166 5.51 -0.53 3.20
CA LYS A 166 6.79 -0.63 2.49
C LYS A 166 6.77 -0.03 1.08
N PHE A 167 5.67 -0.17 0.37
CA PHE A 167 5.52 0.19 -1.04
C PHE A 167 4.44 1.25 -1.24
N GLY A 168 4.52 1.99 -2.35
CA GLY A 168 3.60 3.08 -2.70
C GLY A 168 4.32 4.30 -3.28
N PHE A 169 3.59 5.06 -4.10
CA PHE A 169 4.12 6.29 -4.70
C PHE A 169 4.36 7.38 -3.65
N SER A 170 3.52 7.47 -2.62
CA SER A 170 3.74 8.40 -1.51
C SER A 170 4.97 8.03 -0.68
N ILE A 171 5.28 6.73 -0.55
CA ILE A 171 6.52 6.25 0.10
C ILE A 171 7.74 6.67 -0.71
N GLN A 172 7.74 6.42 -2.03
CA GLN A 172 8.81 6.86 -2.92
C GLN A 172 8.99 8.39 -2.89
N ARG A 173 7.88 9.14 -2.95
CA ARG A 173 7.89 10.60 -2.83
C ARG A 173 8.52 11.07 -1.53
N ASN A 174 8.19 10.45 -0.40
CA ASN A 174 8.74 10.83 0.90
C ASN A 174 10.25 10.57 0.97
N ILE A 175 10.73 9.44 0.43
CA ILE A 175 12.16 9.15 0.31
C ILE A 175 12.84 10.21 -0.56
N TRP A 176 12.24 10.57 -1.69
CA TRP A 176 12.77 11.60 -2.59
C TRP A 176 12.86 12.97 -1.92
N LEU A 177 11.81 13.41 -1.22
CA LEU A 177 11.79 14.70 -0.52
C LEU A 177 12.79 14.74 0.64
N TYR A 178 12.93 13.66 1.40
CA TYR A 178 13.89 13.56 2.50
C TYR A 178 15.34 13.66 2.01
N ASN A 179 15.59 13.31 0.75
CA ASN A 179 16.91 13.35 0.12
C ASN A 179 17.08 14.56 -0.80
N ASP A 180 16.51 15.72 -0.43
CA ASP A 180 16.63 16.98 -1.16
C ASP A 180 16.25 16.87 -2.64
N GLN A 181 15.27 16.02 -2.96
CA GLN A 181 14.82 15.77 -4.33
C GLN A 181 15.90 15.19 -5.25
N ASN A 182 16.92 14.53 -4.69
CA ASN A 182 18.01 13.91 -5.44
C ASN A 182 17.58 12.55 -6.04
N TRP A 183 17.57 12.47 -7.37
CA TRP A 183 17.14 11.28 -8.10
C TRP A 183 18.10 10.10 -7.95
N ASP A 184 19.41 10.32 -8.02
CA ASP A 184 20.38 9.22 -7.91
C ASP A 184 20.38 8.60 -6.51
N LYS A 185 20.21 9.41 -5.46
CA LYS A 185 19.98 8.91 -4.10
C LYS A 185 18.70 8.08 -4.03
N LEU A 186 17.59 8.58 -4.59
CA LEU A 186 16.33 7.85 -4.62
C LEU A 186 16.50 6.48 -5.30
N TRP A 187 17.11 6.42 -6.49
CA TRP A 187 17.27 5.18 -7.24
C TRP A 187 18.08 4.13 -6.52
N ASN A 188 19.15 4.53 -5.84
CA ASN A 188 19.93 3.62 -5.00
C ASN A 188 19.12 3.16 -3.77
N LEU A 189 18.41 4.07 -3.09
CA LEU A 189 17.65 3.75 -1.87
C LEU A 189 16.46 2.81 -2.12
N ILE A 190 15.74 2.99 -3.23
CA ILE A 190 14.61 2.12 -3.59
C ILE A 190 15.05 0.88 -4.38
N GLY A 191 16.35 0.71 -4.64
CA GLY A 191 16.91 -0.44 -5.35
C GLY A 191 16.56 -0.49 -6.83
N TRP A 192 16.44 0.66 -7.50
CA TRP A 192 16.35 0.75 -8.97
C TRP A 192 17.72 0.95 -9.63
N LYS A 193 18.75 1.29 -8.82
CA LYS A 193 20.16 1.21 -9.18
C LYS A 193 20.91 0.40 -8.12
N ILE A 194 21.87 -0.39 -8.56
CA ILE A 194 22.83 -1.10 -7.70
C ILE A 194 24.21 -0.77 -8.24
N ASN A 195 25.10 -0.23 -7.40
CA ASN A 195 26.42 0.26 -7.81
C ASN A 195 26.33 1.24 -9.01
N ASP A 196 25.36 2.16 -8.95
CA ASP A 196 25.02 3.15 -9.99
C ASP A 196 24.58 2.60 -11.35
N ILE A 197 24.41 1.28 -11.47
CA ILE A 197 23.89 0.61 -12.65
C ILE A 197 22.39 0.38 -12.49
N ALA A 198 21.60 0.83 -13.47
CA ALA A 198 20.16 0.60 -13.49
C ALA A 198 19.84 -0.88 -13.68
N ILE A 199 18.92 -1.40 -12.87
CA ILE A 199 18.51 -2.81 -12.94
C ILE A 199 17.51 -3.07 -14.09
N ARG A 200 17.51 -4.29 -14.62
CA ARG A 200 16.73 -4.71 -15.78
C ARG A 200 15.38 -5.33 -15.42
N TYR A 201 14.34 -4.80 -16.04
CA TYR A 201 13.00 -5.35 -15.93
C TYR A 201 12.84 -6.64 -16.76
N PRO A 202 12.09 -7.65 -16.29
CA PRO A 202 11.48 -7.76 -14.96
C PRO A 202 12.34 -8.50 -13.93
N ASN A 203 13.42 -9.15 -14.35
CA ASN A 203 14.04 -10.23 -13.57
C ASN A 203 15.00 -9.73 -12.47
N GLU A 204 15.52 -8.51 -12.57
CA GLU A 204 16.42 -7.95 -11.56
C GLU A 204 15.66 -7.15 -10.47
N PHE A 205 14.34 -6.99 -10.61
CA PHE A 205 13.48 -6.43 -9.58
C PHE A 205 13.05 -7.48 -8.57
N ILE A 206 12.86 -7.07 -7.31
CA ILE A 206 12.46 -7.94 -6.21
C ILE A 206 10.95 -7.81 -6.02
N TRP A 207 10.23 -8.93 -6.18
CA TRP A 207 8.76 -8.98 -6.21
C TRP A 207 8.15 -9.51 -4.91
N ASP A 208 8.80 -9.27 -3.78
CA ASP A 208 8.38 -9.72 -2.45
C ASP A 208 8.79 -8.72 -1.36
N HIS A 209 8.51 -9.06 -0.10
CA HIS A 209 8.79 -8.21 1.07
C HIS A 209 10.28 -8.06 1.40
N THR A 210 11.21 -8.73 0.73
CA THR A 210 12.65 -8.55 0.91
C THR A 210 13.19 -7.32 0.15
N ALA A 211 12.41 -6.77 -0.78
CA ALA A 211 12.80 -5.59 -1.57
C ALA A 211 13.09 -4.36 -0.67
N PRO A 212 13.76 -3.30 -1.15
CA PRO A 212 13.89 -2.05 -0.38
C PRO A 212 12.57 -1.32 -0.18
N LYS A 213 12.51 -0.43 0.83
CA LYS A 213 11.34 0.46 1.01
C LYS A 213 11.20 1.38 -0.21
N GLY A 214 9.99 1.52 -0.74
CA GLY A 214 9.70 2.27 -1.96
C GLY A 214 10.02 1.54 -3.27
N HIS A 215 10.48 0.29 -3.24
CA HIS A 215 10.87 -0.43 -4.46
C HIS A 215 9.72 -0.54 -5.47
N LEU A 216 8.48 -0.70 -4.98
CA LEU A 216 7.27 -0.83 -5.79
C LEU A 216 6.23 0.25 -5.42
N PRO A 217 5.27 0.54 -6.32
CA PRO A 217 5.19 0.09 -7.71
C PRO A 217 6.28 0.71 -8.60
N LEU A 218 6.58 0.08 -9.73
CA LEU A 218 7.57 0.58 -10.68
C LEU A 218 7.04 1.77 -11.46
N PHE A 219 7.95 2.63 -11.92
CA PHE A 219 7.64 3.69 -12.86
C PHE A 219 8.79 3.82 -13.86
N ASN A 220 8.51 3.66 -15.15
CA ASN A 220 9.56 3.51 -16.17
C ASN A 220 10.39 4.81 -16.33
N GLN A 221 11.72 4.70 -16.18
CA GLN A 221 12.66 5.83 -16.28
C GLN A 221 13.37 5.95 -17.63
N LEU A 222 13.06 5.10 -18.63
CA LEU A 222 13.70 5.13 -19.97
C LEU A 222 13.49 6.45 -20.74
N ARG A 223 12.56 7.30 -20.28
CA ARG A 223 12.23 8.60 -20.87
C ARG A 223 12.54 9.77 -19.95
N GLY A 224 13.45 9.55 -18.99
CA GLY A 224 13.84 10.54 -17.99
C GLY A 224 12.84 10.69 -16.84
N VAL A 225 13.18 11.60 -15.92
CA VAL A 225 12.51 11.71 -14.61
C VAL A 225 11.26 12.58 -14.62
N GLN A 226 10.96 13.27 -15.72
CA GLN A 226 9.89 14.29 -15.75
C GLN A 226 8.51 13.71 -15.38
N VAL A 227 8.22 12.48 -15.82
CA VAL A 227 6.92 11.85 -15.58
C VAL A 227 6.74 11.49 -14.10
N ILE A 228 7.74 10.84 -13.48
CA ILE A 228 7.69 10.51 -12.05
C ILE A 228 7.81 11.75 -11.16
N ALA A 229 8.59 12.76 -11.57
CA ALA A 229 8.64 14.06 -10.90
C ALA A 229 7.26 14.72 -10.84
N THR A 230 6.52 14.65 -11.95
CA THR A 230 5.15 15.17 -12.04
C THR A 230 4.21 14.36 -11.17
N LEU A 231 4.39 13.04 -11.10
CA LEU A 231 3.63 12.18 -10.19
C LEU A 231 3.89 12.58 -8.73
N PHE A 232 5.14 12.74 -8.30
CA PHE A 232 5.48 13.12 -6.92
C PHE A 232 5.02 14.55 -6.54
N LYS A 233 4.87 15.43 -7.53
CA LYS A 233 4.33 16.79 -7.34
C LYS A 233 2.80 16.86 -7.45
N HIS A 234 2.13 15.74 -7.78
CA HIS A 234 0.69 15.69 -7.97
C HIS A 234 -0.08 16.13 -6.71
N PRO A 235 -1.20 16.88 -6.84
CA PRO A 235 -1.99 17.35 -5.69
C PRO A 235 -2.63 16.22 -4.86
N ALA A 236 -2.61 14.98 -5.35
CA ALA A 236 -3.05 13.81 -4.59
C ALA A 236 -2.29 13.63 -3.27
N TRP A 237 -1.04 14.08 -3.19
CA TRP A 237 -0.19 13.94 -2.00
C TRP A 237 -0.21 15.17 -1.09
N GLN A 238 -0.82 16.26 -1.55
CA GLN A 238 -1.01 17.42 -0.70
C GLN A 238 -2.13 17.07 0.27
N ASN A 239 -1.81 17.03 1.56
CA ASN A 239 -2.84 16.94 2.57
C ASN A 239 -3.77 18.13 2.37
N THR A 240 -5.08 17.88 2.30
CA THR A 240 -6.10 18.88 2.62
C THR A 240 -6.01 19.18 4.12
N ARG A 241 -4.86 19.70 4.57
CA ARG A 241 -4.82 20.52 5.78
C ARG A 241 -5.21 21.89 5.29
N SER A 242 -6.48 22.20 5.51
CA SER A 242 -7.04 23.54 5.48
C SER A 242 -5.99 24.53 5.96
N GLN A 243 -5.82 25.59 5.19
CA GLN A 243 -5.33 26.86 5.69
C GLN A 243 -5.89 27.08 7.11
N LYS A 244 -4.99 27.18 8.07
CA LYS A 244 -5.18 27.89 9.33
C LYS A 244 -4.03 28.86 9.45
#